data_AF-A0A7W8YY88-F1
#
_entry.id   AF-A0A7W8YY88-F1
#
_cell.length_a   1.000
_cell.length_b   1.000
_cell.length_c   1.000
_cell.angle_alpha   90.00
_cell.angle_beta   90.00
_cell.angle_gamma   90.00
#
_symmetry.space_group_name_H-M   'P 1'
#
loop_
_entity.id
_entity.type
_entity.pdbx_description
1 polymer ?
#
loop_
_entity_poly.entity_id
_entity_poly.type
_entity_poly.pdbx_seq_one_letter_code
_entity_poly.pdbx_strand_id
1 'polypeptide(L)'
;MKKNIVLTLTLVTIFMLNVNAQAKYDLEKLAYRTAITEVLKGKDAYPEEREMATTLPCLTTSSVNKFKFGTVEFTNGGQHGAESDLSSTISFLFTDQTHTKLAGLVVRISKKTEAKKLGKYIAAKYGKGTVLAAIPKPRATGEVLGYPAVFYLDKKTNQTIVVADNYAEIDGKPDFSTDLFILNNGIKVAEQGSNFTVVERIKQSYKRLQE
;
A
#
# COMPACT_ATOMS: atom_id res chain seq x y z
N MET A 1 -62.45 30.12 -34.48
CA MET A 1 -61.16 29.99 -35.18
C MET A 1 -60.05 30.52 -34.28
N LYS A 2 -59.02 29.69 -34.05
CA LYS A 2 -57.66 30.00 -33.54
C LYS A 2 -57.56 30.43 -32.06
N LYS A 3 -56.63 29.93 -31.24
CA LYS A 3 -55.69 28.78 -31.26
C LYS A 3 -55.23 28.69 -29.79
N ASN A 4 -55.48 27.57 -29.10
CA ASN A 4 -54.93 27.33 -27.76
C ASN A 4 -53.45 26.95 -27.91
N ILE A 5 -52.55 27.78 -27.40
CA ILE A 5 -51.12 27.46 -27.30
C ILE A 5 -50.95 26.65 -26.01
N VAL A 6 -50.96 25.33 -26.15
CA VAL A 6 -50.53 24.42 -25.09
C VAL A 6 -49.00 24.47 -25.07
N LEU A 7 -48.45 25.08 -24.02
CA LEU A 7 -47.02 25.11 -23.75
C LEU A 7 -46.63 23.74 -23.16
N THR A 8 -46.17 22.83 -24.01
CA THR A 8 -45.67 21.53 -23.58
C THR A 8 -44.31 21.70 -22.91
N LEU A 9 -44.28 21.67 -21.58
CA LEU A 9 -43.06 21.69 -20.78
C LEU A 9 -42.38 20.31 -20.89
N THR A 10 -41.38 20.20 -21.76
CA THR A 10 -40.57 18.97 -21.87
C THR A 10 -39.63 18.88 -20.67
N LEU A 11 -40.03 18.10 -19.67
CA LEU A 11 -39.21 17.77 -18.51
C LEU A 11 -38.04 16.88 -18.96
N VAL A 12 -36.84 17.45 -19.10
CA VAL A 12 -35.61 16.67 -19.31
C VAL A 12 -35.21 16.08 -17.97
N THR A 13 -35.75 14.89 -17.66
CA THR A 13 -35.31 14.10 -16.50
C THR A 13 -33.94 13.52 -16.83
N ILE A 14 -32.88 14.21 -16.40
CA ILE A 14 -31.53 13.66 -16.37
C ILE A 14 -31.56 12.50 -15.37
N PHE A 15 -31.70 11.28 -15.87
CA PHE A 15 -31.34 10.08 -15.13
C PHE A 15 -29.84 10.15 -14.85
N MET A 16 -29.47 10.70 -13.69
CA MET A 16 -28.19 10.35 -13.08
C MET A 16 -28.26 8.86 -12.78
N LEU A 17 -27.68 8.07 -13.69
CA LEU A 17 -27.23 6.73 -13.38
C LEU A 17 -26.23 6.89 -12.23
N ASN A 18 -26.72 6.74 -11.00
CA ASN A 18 -25.87 6.45 -9.85
C ASN A 18 -25.24 5.09 -10.13
N VAL A 19 -24.14 5.10 -10.91
CA VAL A 19 -23.14 4.06 -10.82
C VAL A 19 -22.68 4.13 -9.37
N ASN A 20 -23.26 3.27 -8.52
CA ASN A 20 -22.77 3.02 -7.18
C ASN A 20 -21.40 2.35 -7.32
N ALA A 21 -20.39 3.12 -7.75
CA ALA A 21 -19.01 2.75 -7.59
C ALA A 21 -18.81 2.65 -6.08
N GLN A 22 -18.74 1.42 -5.58
CA GLN A 22 -18.49 1.17 -4.18
C GLN A 22 -17.21 1.93 -3.80
N ALA A 23 -17.34 2.90 -2.90
CA ALA A 23 -16.22 3.75 -2.53
C ALA A 23 -15.09 2.89 -1.97
N LYS A 24 -13.89 3.02 -2.57
CA LYS A 24 -12.69 2.31 -2.08
C LYS A 24 -12.33 2.80 -0.68
N TYR A 25 -11.94 1.88 0.18
CA TYR A 25 -11.50 2.20 1.54
C TYR A 25 -10.14 2.92 1.49
N ASP A 26 -10.05 4.06 2.16
CA ASP A 26 -8.85 4.89 2.17
C ASP A 26 -7.93 4.50 3.32
N LEU A 27 -6.87 3.77 3.01
CA LEU A 27 -5.89 3.29 3.98
C LEU A 27 -5.12 4.43 4.66
N GLU A 28 -5.06 5.61 4.05
CA GLU A 28 -4.45 6.79 4.68
C GLU A 28 -5.26 7.27 5.90
N LYS A 29 -6.56 6.99 5.91
CA LYS A 29 -7.49 7.41 6.98
C LYS A 29 -7.74 6.31 8.00
N LEU A 30 -7.07 5.17 7.87
CA LEU A 30 -7.24 4.04 8.77
C LEU A 30 -6.81 4.44 10.18
N ALA A 31 -7.75 4.50 11.11
CA ALA A 31 -7.44 4.67 12.52
C ALA A 31 -7.00 3.32 13.10
N TYR A 32 -5.86 3.28 13.81
CA TYR A 32 -5.29 1.99 14.26
C TYR A 32 -6.01 1.38 15.48
N ARG A 33 -7.20 1.89 15.80
CA ARG A 33 -8.15 1.33 16.77
C ARG A 33 -9.40 0.77 16.09
N THR A 34 -9.52 0.90 14.76
CA THR A 34 -10.62 0.34 13.99
C THR A 34 -10.55 -1.18 14.04
N ALA A 35 -11.69 -1.83 14.34
CA ALA A 35 -11.78 -3.27 14.28
C ALA A 35 -11.49 -3.73 12.85
N ILE A 36 -10.58 -4.69 12.67
CA ILE A 36 -10.15 -5.09 11.32
C ILE A 36 -11.32 -5.65 10.49
N THR A 37 -12.34 -6.21 11.13
CA THR A 37 -13.57 -6.69 10.49
C THR A 37 -14.37 -5.60 9.76
N GLU A 38 -14.16 -4.33 10.09
CA GLU A 38 -14.75 -3.18 9.39
C GLU A 38 -14.02 -2.86 8.08
N VAL A 39 -12.74 -3.26 7.99
CA VAL A 39 -11.86 -3.03 6.84
C VAL A 39 -11.82 -4.24 5.91
N LEU A 40 -11.69 -5.44 6.50
CA LEU A 40 -11.68 -6.73 5.84
C LEU A 40 -12.98 -7.46 6.12
N LYS A 41 -13.79 -7.70 5.08
CA LYS A 41 -15.06 -8.43 5.20
C LYS A 41 -14.87 -9.90 4.84
N GLY A 42 -15.11 -10.81 5.78
CA GLY A 42 -15.18 -12.25 5.52
C GLY A 42 -13.84 -12.89 5.13
N LYS A 43 -13.87 -13.81 4.15
CA LYS A 43 -12.72 -14.63 3.69
C LYS A 43 -11.76 -13.89 2.73
N ASP A 44 -11.86 -12.57 2.66
CA ASP A 44 -11.08 -11.74 1.72
C ASP A 44 -9.60 -11.60 2.08
N ALA A 45 -9.19 -12.12 3.24
CA ALA A 45 -7.81 -12.13 3.70
C ALA A 45 -7.43 -13.50 4.27
N TYR A 46 -6.15 -13.82 4.19
CA TYR A 46 -5.55 -15.00 4.80
C TYR A 46 -4.56 -14.58 5.88
N PRO A 47 -4.45 -15.34 6.98
CA PRO A 47 -3.46 -15.07 8.00
C PRO A 47 -2.07 -15.53 7.55
N GLU A 48 -1.05 -14.77 7.92
CA GLU A 48 0.34 -15.17 7.88
C GLU A 48 0.92 -15.05 9.29
N GLU A 49 1.72 -16.04 9.69
CA GLU A 49 2.33 -16.04 11.02
C GLU A 49 3.22 -14.80 11.22
N ARG A 50 3.93 -14.37 10.16
CA ARG A 50 4.87 -13.24 10.16
C ARG A 50 5.00 -12.62 8.79
N GLU A 51 4.85 -11.29 8.71
CA GLU A 51 5.32 -10.52 7.56
C GLU A 51 6.85 -10.41 7.59
N MET A 52 7.51 -10.63 6.45
CA MET A 52 8.97 -10.84 6.38
C MET A 52 9.83 -9.65 6.87
N ALA A 53 9.42 -8.43 6.58
CA ALA A 53 10.18 -7.23 6.93
C ALA A 53 9.95 -6.78 8.38
N THR A 54 8.77 -7.05 8.94
CA THR A 54 8.34 -6.54 10.25
C THR A 54 8.33 -7.63 11.32
N THR A 55 8.30 -8.90 10.93
CA THR A 55 8.10 -10.11 11.75
C THR A 55 6.76 -10.19 12.47
N LEU A 56 5.87 -9.20 12.27
CA LEU A 56 4.58 -9.17 12.93
C LEU A 56 3.60 -10.13 12.26
N PRO A 57 2.70 -10.79 13.02
CA PRO A 57 1.58 -11.50 12.42
C PRO A 57 0.73 -10.55 11.59
N CYS A 58 0.19 -11.05 10.50
CA CYS A 58 -0.60 -10.23 9.59
C CYS A 58 -1.78 -10.95 8.97
N LEU A 59 -2.77 -10.15 8.55
CA LEU A 59 -3.82 -10.57 7.64
C LEU A 59 -3.55 -9.94 6.28
N THR A 60 -3.40 -10.76 5.25
CA THR A 60 -3.05 -10.31 3.90
C THR A 60 -4.19 -10.52 2.93
N THR A 61 -4.43 -9.53 2.07
CA THR A 61 -5.40 -9.61 0.97
C THR A 61 -4.76 -9.23 -0.36
N SER A 62 -5.10 -9.98 -1.41
CA SER A 62 -4.79 -9.63 -2.81
C SER A 62 -5.90 -8.81 -3.47
N SER A 63 -7.02 -8.56 -2.78
CA SER A 63 -8.13 -7.73 -3.26
C SER A 63 -7.83 -6.23 -3.13
N VAL A 64 -6.70 -5.78 -3.66
CA VAL A 64 -6.23 -4.39 -3.49
C VAL A 64 -7.14 -3.37 -4.18
N ASN A 65 -7.92 -3.79 -5.18
CA ASN A 65 -8.91 -2.97 -5.88
C ASN A 65 -10.00 -2.39 -4.97
N LYS A 66 -10.17 -2.91 -3.75
CA LYS A 66 -11.09 -2.39 -2.73
C LYS A 66 -10.52 -1.18 -1.98
N PHE A 67 -9.24 -0.85 -2.20
CA PHE A 67 -8.49 0.12 -1.40
C PHE A 67 -7.89 1.25 -2.24
N LYS A 68 -7.57 2.34 -1.55
CA LYS A 68 -6.77 3.46 -2.04
C LYS A 68 -5.91 4.01 -0.91
N PHE A 69 -4.95 4.87 -1.25
CA PHE A 69 -4.19 5.67 -0.30
C PHE A 69 -4.23 7.13 -0.74
N GLY A 70 -5.04 7.94 -0.04
CA GLY A 70 -5.32 9.31 -0.42
C GLY A 70 -5.99 9.37 -1.80
N THR A 71 -5.29 9.95 -2.78
CA THR A 71 -5.77 10.04 -4.17
C THR A 71 -5.28 8.90 -5.07
N VAL A 72 -4.45 7.99 -4.55
CA VAL A 72 -3.89 6.88 -5.33
C VAL A 72 -4.77 5.66 -5.15
N GLU A 73 -5.44 5.26 -6.23
CA GLU A 73 -6.22 4.03 -6.26
C GLU A 73 -5.39 2.84 -6.72
N PHE A 74 -5.70 1.67 -6.17
CA PHE A 74 -5.04 0.42 -6.53
C PHE A 74 -5.94 -0.44 -7.41
N THR A 75 -5.30 -1.30 -8.22
CA THR A 75 -5.97 -2.35 -8.97
C THR A 75 -5.22 -3.68 -8.83
N ASN A 76 -5.95 -4.80 -8.93
CA ASN A 76 -5.39 -6.14 -8.76
C ASN A 76 -4.38 -6.50 -9.87
N GLY A 77 -3.47 -7.42 -9.58
CA GLY A 77 -2.46 -7.92 -10.53
C GLY A 77 -1.03 -7.46 -10.23
N GLY A 78 -0.11 -7.87 -11.09
CA GLY A 78 1.31 -7.54 -11.03
C GLY A 78 1.79 -6.60 -12.12
N GLN A 79 3.12 -6.52 -12.30
CA GLN A 79 3.73 -5.65 -13.32
C GLN A 79 3.26 -6.02 -14.74
N HIS A 80 3.12 -7.32 -15.02
CA HIS A 80 2.89 -7.85 -16.37
C HIS A 80 1.45 -8.29 -16.66
N GLY A 81 0.50 -8.10 -15.72
CA GLY A 81 -0.90 -8.47 -15.95
C GLY A 81 -1.67 -8.87 -14.69
N ALA A 82 -2.86 -9.45 -14.88
CA ALA A 82 -3.72 -9.93 -13.79
C ALA A 82 -3.23 -11.25 -13.18
N GLU A 83 -2.53 -12.07 -13.95
CA GLU A 83 -1.93 -13.34 -13.53
C GLU A 83 -0.40 -13.17 -13.48
N SER A 84 0.15 -12.91 -12.30
CA SER A 84 1.58 -13.00 -12.05
C SER A 84 1.81 -13.44 -10.62
N ASP A 85 2.90 -14.17 -10.37
CA ASP A 85 3.27 -14.69 -9.05
C ASP A 85 3.51 -13.58 -8.01
N LEU A 86 3.84 -12.36 -8.45
CA LEU A 86 3.94 -11.16 -7.61
C LEU A 86 2.77 -10.20 -7.80
N SER A 87 1.57 -10.65 -7.45
CA SER A 87 0.40 -9.77 -7.39
C SER A 87 0.50 -8.72 -6.27
N SER A 88 -0.15 -7.58 -6.48
CA SER A 88 -0.26 -6.53 -5.46
C SER A 88 -1.04 -7.06 -4.24
N THR A 89 -0.58 -6.73 -3.03
CA THR A 89 -1.20 -7.16 -1.77
C THR A 89 -1.25 -6.02 -0.75
N ILE A 90 -2.13 -6.16 0.24
CA ILE A 90 -2.12 -5.35 1.46
C ILE A 90 -2.09 -6.29 2.65
N SER A 91 -1.08 -6.12 3.50
CA SER A 91 -0.91 -6.85 4.76
C SER A 91 -1.17 -5.93 5.94
N PHE A 92 -2.16 -6.27 6.76
CA PHE A 92 -2.48 -5.57 8.00
C PHE A 92 -1.68 -6.21 9.13
N LEU A 93 -0.83 -5.44 9.81
CA LEU A 93 0.12 -5.94 10.79
C LEU A 93 -0.45 -5.82 12.20
N PHE A 94 -0.26 -6.85 13.03
CA PHE A 94 -0.80 -6.91 14.38
C PHE A 94 0.29 -7.12 15.42
N THR A 95 0.10 -6.59 16.63
CA THR A 95 1.00 -6.89 17.76
C THR A 95 0.69 -8.24 18.41
N ASP A 96 -0.40 -8.89 18.01
CA ASP A 96 -0.91 -10.12 18.59
C ASP A 96 -1.33 -11.13 17.52
N GLN A 97 -1.17 -12.43 17.82
CA GLN A 97 -1.55 -13.53 16.92
C GLN A 97 -3.07 -13.65 16.73
N THR A 98 -3.86 -13.02 17.61
CA THR A 98 -5.33 -12.98 17.54
C THR A 98 -5.86 -11.85 16.64
N HIS A 99 -4.97 -11.06 16.02
CA HIS A 99 -5.32 -9.98 15.10
C HIS A 99 -6.28 -8.92 15.68
N THR A 100 -6.09 -8.52 16.94
CA THR A 100 -6.95 -7.53 17.61
C THR A 100 -6.32 -6.15 17.72
N LYS A 101 -4.98 -6.06 17.68
CA LYS A 101 -4.24 -4.81 17.89
C LYS A 101 -3.44 -4.43 16.66
N LEU A 102 -4.02 -3.58 15.81
CA LEU A 102 -3.36 -3.11 14.59
C LEU A 102 -2.12 -2.27 14.92
N ALA A 103 -0.99 -2.66 14.36
CA ALA A 103 0.31 -2.02 14.52
C ALA A 103 0.70 -1.16 13.31
N GLY A 104 0.15 -1.48 12.14
CA GLY A 104 0.53 -0.87 10.88
C GLY A 104 0.01 -1.66 9.70
N LEU A 105 0.51 -1.32 8.53
CA LEU A 105 0.20 -2.03 7.28
C LEU A 105 1.37 -1.97 6.30
N VAL A 106 1.42 -2.95 5.42
CA VAL A 106 2.31 -2.99 4.26
C VAL A 106 1.44 -3.03 3.01
N VAL A 107 1.59 -2.06 2.12
CA VAL A 107 0.96 -2.06 0.80
C VAL A 107 2.02 -2.40 -0.23
N ARG A 108 1.90 -3.57 -0.87
CA ARG A 108 2.73 -3.96 -2.00
C ARG A 108 1.99 -3.70 -3.29
N ILE A 109 2.49 -2.78 -4.11
CA ILE A 109 1.95 -2.49 -5.43
C ILE A 109 2.95 -2.92 -6.50
N SER A 110 2.60 -3.95 -7.25
CA SER A 110 3.44 -4.50 -8.33
C SER A 110 3.17 -3.83 -9.67
N LYS A 111 2.05 -3.09 -9.80
CA LYS A 111 1.78 -2.27 -10.98
C LYS A 111 2.66 -1.02 -10.97
N LYS A 112 3.72 -1.03 -11.78
CA LYS A 112 4.72 0.04 -11.86
C LYS A 112 4.14 1.45 -12.00
N THR A 113 3.07 1.64 -12.76
CA THR A 113 2.41 2.94 -12.92
C THR A 113 1.73 3.42 -11.64
N GLU A 114 1.05 2.55 -10.90
CA GLU A 114 0.40 2.83 -9.62
C GLU A 114 1.42 3.01 -8.50
N ALA A 115 2.40 2.13 -8.44
CA ALA A 115 3.51 2.19 -7.50
C ALA A 115 4.32 3.50 -7.61
N LYS A 116 4.63 3.95 -8.83
CA LYS A 116 5.26 5.27 -9.04
C LYS A 116 4.35 6.44 -8.65
N LYS A 117 3.03 6.33 -8.85
CA LYS A 117 2.08 7.35 -8.36
C LYS A 117 2.07 7.39 -6.83
N LEU A 118 2.10 6.24 -6.17
CA LEU A 118 2.17 6.12 -4.72
C LEU A 118 3.43 6.78 -4.16
N GLY A 119 4.61 6.43 -4.68
CA GLY A 119 5.87 7.05 -4.25
C GLY A 119 5.88 8.58 -4.41
N LYS A 120 5.38 9.09 -5.56
CA LYS A 120 5.24 10.54 -5.78
C LYS A 120 4.26 11.19 -4.81
N TYR A 121 3.13 10.54 -4.53
CA TYR A 121 2.14 11.03 -3.57
C TYR A 121 2.75 11.17 -2.17
N ILE A 122 3.45 10.13 -1.69
CA ILE A 122 4.11 10.15 -0.37
C ILE A 122 5.16 11.26 -0.31
N ALA A 123 6.04 11.37 -1.31
CA ALA A 123 7.07 12.41 -1.35
C ALA A 123 6.46 13.83 -1.35
N ALA A 124 5.38 14.05 -2.11
CA ALA A 124 4.69 15.34 -2.13
C ALA A 124 4.03 15.68 -0.78
N LYS A 125 3.47 14.67 -0.10
CA LYS A 125 2.76 14.86 1.16
C LYS A 125 3.69 15.08 2.36
N TYR A 126 4.75 14.28 2.47
CA TYR A 126 5.64 14.26 3.63
C TYR A 126 6.94 15.03 3.42
N GLY A 127 7.17 15.58 2.22
CA GLY A 127 8.33 16.40 1.89
C GLY A 127 9.59 15.56 1.65
N LYS A 128 10.76 16.08 2.06
CA LYS A 128 12.04 15.40 1.85
C LYS A 128 12.25 14.29 2.89
N GLY A 129 12.16 13.04 2.45
CA GLY A 129 12.48 11.88 3.29
C GLY A 129 13.97 11.66 3.51
N THR A 130 14.30 10.78 4.45
CA THR A 130 15.65 10.26 4.68
C THR A 130 15.88 9.06 3.77
N VAL A 131 16.88 9.12 2.91
CA VAL A 131 17.23 7.97 2.05
C VAL A 131 17.82 6.87 2.93
N LEU A 132 17.14 5.73 2.98
CA LEU A 132 17.66 4.53 3.64
C LEU A 132 18.58 3.75 2.72
N ALA A 133 18.21 3.62 1.44
CA ALA A 133 19.02 3.00 0.39
C ALA A 133 18.85 3.78 -0.92
N ALA A 134 19.97 4.11 -1.58
CA ALA A 134 19.97 4.89 -2.80
C ALA A 134 19.52 4.07 -4.01
N ILE A 135 19.01 4.75 -5.06
CA ILE A 135 18.66 4.11 -6.33
C ILE A 135 19.93 3.47 -6.92
N PRO A 136 19.92 2.14 -7.17
CA PRO A 136 21.06 1.45 -7.75
C PRO A 136 21.43 2.01 -9.12
N LYS A 137 22.71 1.95 -9.47
CA LYS A 137 23.15 2.28 -10.84
C LYS A 137 22.63 1.21 -11.80
N PRO A 138 22.17 1.59 -13.00
CA PRO A 138 21.85 0.61 -14.05
C PRO A 138 23.07 -0.27 -14.36
N ARG A 139 22.84 -1.55 -14.60
CA ARG A 139 23.80 -2.47 -15.19
C ARG A 139 24.11 -2.06 -16.62
N ALA A 140 25.16 -2.65 -17.21
CA ALA A 140 25.51 -2.43 -18.62
C ALA A 140 24.36 -2.77 -19.60
N THR A 141 23.47 -3.67 -19.20
CA THR A 141 22.24 -4.05 -19.93
C THR A 141 21.12 -2.99 -19.84
N GLY A 142 21.31 -1.92 -19.05
CA GLY A 142 20.30 -0.90 -18.77
C GLY A 142 19.34 -1.25 -17.63
N GLU A 143 19.42 -2.48 -17.09
CA GLU A 143 18.57 -2.95 -16.02
C GLU A 143 18.99 -2.37 -14.67
N VAL A 144 18.02 -1.99 -13.85
CA VAL A 144 18.24 -1.59 -12.46
C VAL A 144 17.85 -2.77 -11.59
N LEU A 145 18.71 -3.16 -10.65
CA LEU A 145 18.41 -4.17 -9.65
C LEU A 145 18.79 -3.66 -8.26
N GLY A 146 17.93 -3.91 -7.29
CA GLY A 146 18.12 -3.52 -5.91
C GLY A 146 16.89 -2.87 -5.29
N TYR A 147 17.07 -2.41 -4.06
CA TYR A 147 15.97 -2.12 -3.14
C TYR A 147 16.08 -0.70 -2.57
N PRO A 148 15.96 0.36 -3.38
CA PRO A 148 16.04 1.71 -2.86
C PRO A 148 14.84 2.02 -1.97
N ALA A 149 15.12 2.70 -0.86
CA ALA A 149 14.12 2.98 0.15
C ALA A 149 14.27 4.38 0.72
N VAL A 150 13.14 5.02 0.97
CA VAL A 150 13.05 6.35 1.58
C VAL A 150 12.13 6.30 2.79
N PHE A 151 12.63 6.83 3.89
CA PHE A 151 11.98 6.92 5.19
C PHE A 151 11.39 8.30 5.42
N TYR A 152 10.19 8.35 5.97
CA TYR A 152 9.49 9.55 6.40
C TYR A 152 8.94 9.35 7.81
N LEU A 153 8.85 10.44 8.57
CA LEU A 153 8.23 10.46 9.89
C LEU A 153 7.02 11.39 9.86
N ASP A 154 5.83 10.83 10.05
CA ASP A 154 4.64 11.62 10.35
C ASP A 154 4.63 11.98 11.84
N LYS A 155 4.98 13.23 12.12
CA LYS A 155 5.02 13.77 13.50
C LYS A 155 3.63 13.92 14.10
N LYS A 156 2.56 14.02 13.30
CA LYS A 156 1.20 14.22 13.80
C LYS A 156 0.62 12.93 14.36
N THR A 157 0.86 11.82 13.67
CA THR A 157 0.35 10.49 14.05
C THR A 157 1.40 9.64 14.78
N ASN A 158 2.65 10.12 14.90
CA ASN A 158 3.78 9.36 15.40
C ASN A 158 3.97 8.03 14.63
N GLN A 159 3.87 8.12 13.31
CA GLN A 159 4.02 6.98 12.40
C GLN A 159 5.28 7.11 11.55
N THR A 160 5.92 5.99 11.32
CA THR A 160 6.96 5.84 10.30
C THR A 160 6.31 5.42 9.00
N ILE A 161 6.76 6.04 7.91
CA ILE A 161 6.41 5.64 6.55
C ILE A 161 7.69 5.28 5.82
N VAL A 162 7.74 4.12 5.17
CA VAL A 162 8.85 3.72 4.31
C VAL A 162 8.31 3.39 2.94
N VAL A 163 8.84 4.05 1.91
CA VAL A 163 8.59 3.70 0.51
C VAL A 163 9.83 2.97 0.02
N ALA A 164 9.69 1.70 -0.31
CA ALA A 164 10.75 0.89 -0.84
C ALA A 164 10.37 0.35 -2.22
N ASP A 165 11.15 0.69 -3.23
CA ASP A 165 11.01 0.04 -4.53
C ASP A 165 11.81 -1.25 -4.51
N ASN A 166 11.29 -2.26 -5.19
CA ASN A 166 11.93 -3.55 -5.40
C ASN A 166 12.15 -3.70 -6.90
N TYR A 167 13.38 -3.50 -7.35
CA TYR A 167 13.79 -3.83 -8.72
C TYR A 167 14.40 -5.22 -8.71
N ALA A 168 13.66 -6.20 -9.22
CA ALA A 168 14.03 -7.62 -9.18
C ALA A 168 14.09 -8.21 -10.59
N GLU A 169 14.64 -9.42 -10.67
CA GLU A 169 14.62 -10.25 -11.87
C GLU A 169 13.98 -11.59 -11.48
N ILE A 170 12.92 -11.98 -12.18
CA ILE A 170 12.19 -13.23 -11.96
C ILE A 170 12.13 -13.95 -13.29
N ASP A 171 12.64 -15.18 -13.30
CA ASP A 171 12.75 -16.01 -14.51
C ASP A 171 13.43 -15.27 -15.68
N GLY A 172 14.49 -14.50 -15.37
CA GLY A 172 15.23 -13.72 -16.36
C GLY A 172 14.52 -12.46 -16.86
N LYS A 173 13.38 -12.08 -16.26
CA LYS A 173 12.60 -10.89 -16.66
C LYS A 173 12.61 -9.84 -15.55
N PRO A 174 12.78 -8.54 -15.90
CA PRO A 174 12.63 -7.47 -14.94
C PRO A 174 11.24 -7.45 -14.31
N ASP A 175 11.20 -7.37 -12.99
CA ASP A 175 9.99 -7.15 -12.22
C ASP A 175 10.16 -5.95 -11.28
N PHE A 176 9.04 -5.36 -10.90
CA PHE A 176 8.98 -4.18 -10.08
C PHE A 176 7.81 -4.24 -9.12
N SER A 177 8.07 -3.89 -7.87
CA SER A 177 7.03 -3.52 -6.93
C SER A 177 7.49 -2.35 -6.07
N THR A 178 6.54 -1.68 -5.43
CA THR A 178 6.82 -0.76 -4.33
C THR A 178 6.10 -1.28 -3.09
N ASP A 179 6.85 -1.43 -2.01
CA ASP A 179 6.33 -1.67 -0.67
C ASP A 179 6.23 -0.35 0.08
N LEU A 180 5.00 0.00 0.48
CA LEU A 180 4.72 1.11 1.39
C LEU A 180 4.45 0.54 2.78
N PHE A 181 5.39 0.76 3.69
CA PHE A 181 5.20 0.47 5.11
C PHE A 181 4.61 1.71 5.78
N ILE A 182 3.54 1.54 6.55
CA ILE A 182 3.05 2.56 7.50
C ILE A 182 2.95 1.90 8.86
N LEU A 183 3.70 2.41 9.83
CA LEU A 183 3.97 1.73 11.09
C LEU A 183 3.84 2.70 12.26
N ASN A 184 3.15 2.29 13.33
CA ASN A 184 3.25 3.01 14.59
C ASN A 184 4.67 2.89 15.15
N ASN A 185 5.22 4.01 15.62
CA ASN A 185 6.52 4.00 16.28
C ASN A 185 6.43 3.29 17.65
N GLY A 186 7.51 2.63 18.05
CA GLY A 186 7.62 1.97 19.35
C GLY A 186 7.13 0.52 19.40
N ILE A 187 6.55 0.01 18.31
CA ILE A 187 6.15 -1.40 18.21
C ILE A 187 7.38 -2.30 18.17
N LYS A 188 7.46 -3.30 19.04
CA LYS A 188 8.52 -4.31 19.06
C LYS A 188 8.30 -5.37 17.99
N VAL A 189 9.40 -5.93 17.48
CA VAL A 189 9.35 -7.12 16.62
C VAL A 189 8.78 -8.32 17.41
N ALA A 190 8.17 -9.29 16.73
CA ALA A 190 7.59 -10.46 17.39
C ALA A 190 8.63 -11.54 17.74
N GLU A 191 9.88 -11.37 17.28
CA GLU A 191 10.97 -12.30 17.51
C GLU A 191 11.41 -12.32 18.99
N GLN A 192 11.43 -13.51 19.59
CA GLN A 192 11.83 -13.68 20.98
C GLN A 192 13.28 -13.25 21.21
N GLY A 193 13.51 -12.51 22.30
CA GLY A 193 14.85 -12.03 22.68
C GLY A 193 15.34 -10.78 21.93
N SER A 194 14.59 -10.30 20.94
CA SER A 194 14.94 -9.06 20.25
C SER A 194 14.43 -7.82 21.01
N ASN A 195 15.29 -6.83 21.16
CA ASN A 195 14.93 -5.52 21.73
C ASN A 195 14.61 -4.48 20.65
N PHE A 196 14.66 -4.84 19.37
CA PHE A 196 14.39 -3.90 18.28
C PHE A 196 12.90 -3.57 18.17
N THR A 197 12.64 -2.31 17.85
CA THR A 197 11.37 -1.92 17.25
C THR A 197 11.32 -2.36 15.79
N VAL A 198 10.11 -2.52 15.25
CA VAL A 198 9.89 -2.85 13.84
C VAL A 198 10.57 -1.83 12.93
N VAL A 199 10.50 -0.54 13.27
CA VAL A 199 11.12 0.54 12.52
C VAL A 199 12.66 0.43 12.51
N GLU A 200 13.26 0.10 13.65
CA GLU A 200 14.72 -0.12 13.73
C GLU A 200 15.16 -1.32 12.90
N ARG A 201 14.40 -2.42 12.94
CA ARG A 201 14.68 -3.60 12.10
C ARG A 201 14.66 -3.24 10.61
N ILE A 202 13.61 -2.55 10.15
CA ILE A 202 13.50 -2.14 8.74
C ILE A 202 14.69 -1.27 8.32
N LYS A 203 15.04 -0.26 9.13
CA LYS A 203 16.22 0.58 8.86
C LYS A 203 17.50 -0.25 8.76
N GLN A 204 17.67 -1.22 9.66
CA GLN A 204 18.84 -2.10 9.65
C GLN A 204 18.88 -3.00 8.41
N SER A 205 17.74 -3.53 7.95
CA SER A 205 17.66 -4.33 6.72
C SER A 205 18.18 -3.56 5.51
N TYR A 206 17.78 -2.29 5.33
CA TYR A 206 18.26 -1.48 4.22
C TYR A 206 19.72 -1.03 4.35
N LYS A 207 20.23 -0.91 5.59
CA LYS A 207 21.66 -0.64 5.82
C LYS A 207 22.52 -1.84 5.38
N ARG A 208 22.13 -3.06 5.78
CA ARG A 208 22.88 -4.29 5.41
C ARG A 208 22.91 -4.56 3.92
N LEU A 209 21.87 -4.17 3.18
CA LEU A 209 21.83 -4.31 1.72
C LEU A 209 22.82 -3.38 0.97
N GLN A 210 23.48 -2.46 1.69
CA GLN A 210 24.50 -1.57 1.13
C GLN A 210 25.93 -1.97 1.51
N GLU A 211 26.09 -2.94 2.40
CA GLU A 211 27.38 -3.50 2.84
C GLU A 211 27.76 -4.69 1.95
#